data_AF-A0A935IJS2-F1
#
_entry.id   AF-A0A935IJS2-F1
#
_cell.length_a   1.000
_cell.length_b   1.000
_cell.length_c   1.000
_cell.angle_alpha   90.00
_cell.angle_beta   90.00
_cell.angle_gamma   90.00
#
_symmetry.space_group_name_H-M   'P 1'
#
loop_
_entity.id
_entity.type
_entity.pdbx_description
1 polymer ?
#
loop_
_entity_poly.entity_id
_entity_poly.type
_entity_poly.pdbx_seq_one_letter_code
_entity_poly.pdbx_strand_id
1 'polypeptide(L)' 'MKILAIRFSAMGDVVLTMPVLKSVLQSNPELQMDILTRKSFQVFFNILSD' A
#
# COMPACT_ATOMS: atom_id res chain seq x y z
N MET A 1 -12.59 -3.90 9.43
CA MET A 1 -12.86 -2.76 8.50
C MET A 1 -12.08 -2.99 7.21
N LYS A 2 -12.58 -2.56 6.04
CA LYS A 2 -11.85 -2.71 4.76
C LYS A 2 -11.64 -1.36 4.09
N ILE A 3 -10.42 -1.09 3.62
CA ILE A 3 -10.05 0.14 2.88
C ILE A 3 -9.48 -0.24 1.52
N LEU A 4 -9.88 0.50 0.49
CA LEU A 4 -9.23 0.45 -0.82
C LEU A 4 -8.34 1.70 -0.98
N ALA A 5 -7.03 1.49 -1.11
CA ALA A 5 -6.08 2.56 -1.41
C ALA A 5 -5.76 2.57 -2.91
N ILE A 6 -5.97 3.71 -3.57
CA ILE A 6 -5.76 3.86 -5.01
C ILE A 6 -4.55 4.77 -5.24
N ARG A 7 -3.52 4.28 -5.93
CA ARG A 7 -2.37 5.09 -6.35
C ARG A 7 -1.92 4.76 -7.77
N PHE A 8 -2.42 5.54 -8.72
CA PHE A 8 -1.95 5.57 -10.10
C PHE A 8 -1.10 6.83 -10.33
N SER A 9 0.19 6.78 -9.99
CA SER A 9 1.12 7.88 -10.28
C SER A 9 2.45 7.35 -10.80
N ALA A 10 3.44 8.24 -10.95
CA ALA A 10 4.82 7.87 -11.20
C ALA A 10 5.41 7.02 -10.06
N MET A 11 6.47 6.27 -10.37
CA MET A 11 7.12 5.35 -9.44
C MET A 11 7.49 5.99 -8.10
N GLY A 12 8.09 7.19 -8.14
CA GLY A 12 8.54 7.90 -6.94
C GLY A 12 7.41 8.13 -5.94
N ASP A 13 6.26 8.59 -6.41
CA ASP A 13 5.13 8.83 -5.52
C ASP A 13 4.56 7.53 -4.93
N VAL A 14 4.55 6.43 -5.69
CA VAL A 14 4.10 5.13 -5.20
C VAL A 14 4.98 4.68 -4.04
N VAL A 15 6.30 4.77 -4.20
CA VAL A 15 7.27 4.41 -3.16
C VAL A 15 7.11 5.30 -1.93
N LEU A 16 6.89 6.61 -2.09
CA LEU A 16 6.69 7.52 -0.97
C LEU A 16 5.42 7.21 -0.14
N THR A 17 4.44 6.51 -0.70
CA THR A 17 3.25 6.08 0.07
C THR A 17 3.48 4.86 0.97
N MET A 18 4.47 4.02 0.67
CA MET A 18 4.68 2.73 1.36
C MET A 18 4.85 2.85 2.89
N PRO A 19 5.66 3.78 3.44
CA PRO A 19 5.81 3.91 4.90
C PRO A 19 4.51 4.28 5.60
N VAL A 20 3.67 5.09 4.94
CA VAL A 20 2.36 5.50 5.48
C VAL A 20 1.41 4.31 5.54
N LEU A 21 1.32 3.53 4.46
CA LEU A 21 0.46 2.33 4.44
C LEU A 21 0.90 1.31 5.48
N LYS A 22 2.21 1.10 5.64
CA LYS A 22 2.77 0.24 6.69
C LYS A 22 2.35 0.69 8.09
N SER A 23 2.52 1.98 8.41
CA SER A 23 2.14 2.53 9.72
C SER A 23 0.64 2.38 10.01
N VAL A 24 -0.20 2.57 8.99
CA VAL A 24 -1.66 2.40 9.09
C VAL A 24 -2.03 0.95 9.42
N LEU A 25 -1.43 -0.02 8.72
CA LEU A 25 -1.67 -1.45 8.98
C LEU A 25 -1.13 -1.87 10.36
N GLN A 26 0.05 -1.40 10.76
CA GLN A 26 0.63 -1.70 12.07
C GLN A 26 -0.20 -1.15 13.23
N SER A 27 -0.75 0.05 13.08
CA SER A 27 -1.57 0.69 14.11
C SER A 27 -3.00 0.12 14.20
N ASN A 28 -3.43 -0.65 13.19
CA ASN A 28 -4.79 -1.18 13.10
C ASN A 28 -4.76 -2.66 12.67
N PRO A 29 -4.46 -3.61 13.56
CA PRO A 29 -4.22 -5.01 13.20
C PRO A 29 -5.39 -5.73 12.51
N GLU A 30 -6.63 -5.29 12.75
CA GLU A 30 -7.84 -5.86 12.11
C GLU A 30 -8.21 -5.19 10.78
N LEU A 31 -7.43 -4.20 10.33
CA LEU A 31 -7.67 -3.50 9.08
C LEU A 31 -7.19 -4.36 7.91
N GLN A 32 -8.08 -4.61 6.96
CA GLN A 32 -7.71 -5.15 5.65
C GLN A 32 -7.62 -4.02 4.64
N MET A 33 -6.55 -4.00 3.85
CA MET A 33 -6.32 -2.99 2.83
C MET A 33 -6.05 -3.63 1.48
N ASP A 34 -6.85 -3.26 0.49
CA ASP A 34 -6.60 -3.59 -0.91
C ASP A 34 -5.90 -2.40 -1.57
N ILE A 35 -4.89 -2.65 -2.40
CA ILE A 35 -4.13 -1.58 -3.08
C ILE A 35 -4.31 -1.72 -4.58
N LEU A 36 -4.84 -0.66 -5.19
CA LEU A 36 -5.00 -0.55 -6.64
C LEU A 36 -3.94 0.37 -7.23
N THR A 37 -3.04 -0.21 -8.04
CA THR A 37 -1.96 0.52 -8.72
C THR A 37 -1.67 -0.09 -10.10
N ARG A 38 -0.68 0.46 -10.82
CA ARG A 38 -0.18 -0.12 -12.08
C ARG A 38 0.55 -1.43 -11.79
N LYS A 39 0.37 -2.44 -12.64
CA LYS A 39 0.97 -3.78 -12.48
C LYS A 39 2.48 -3.76 -12.25
N SER A 40 3.21 -2.86 -12.92
CA SER A 40 4.67 -2.70 -12.77
C SER A 40 5.11 -2.30 -11.36
N PHE A 41 4.22 -1.71 -10.56
CA PHE A 41 4.52 -1.21 -9.22
C PHE A 41 4.05 -2.14 -8.10
N GLN A 42 3.39 -3.26 -8.44
CA GLN A 42 2.97 -4.26 -7.46
C GLN A 42 4.14 -4.76 -6.60
N VAL A 43 5.34 -4.87 -7.20
CA VAL A 43 6.57 -5.32 -6.52
C VAL A 43 6.90 -4.53 -5.26
N PHE A 44 6.52 -3.26 -5.18
CA PHE A 44 6.80 -2.44 -3.99
C PHE A 44 5.94 -2.85 -2.78
N PHE A 45 4.79 -3.47 -3.00
CA PHE A 45 3.83 -3.79 -1.94
C PHE A 45 4.00 -5.19 -1.34
N ASN A 46 4.83 -6.05 -1.94
CA ASN A 46 5.10 -7.39 -1.42
C ASN A 46 5.69 -7.37 0.00
N ILE A 47 6.40 -6.29 0.35
CA ILE A 47 7.07 -6.09 1.64
C ILE A 47 6.10 -5.73 2.78
N LEU A 48 4.80 -5.52 2.47
CA LEU A 48 3.77 -5.25 3.48
C LEU A 48 3.07 -6.54 3.97
N SER A 49 3.34 -7.68 3.34
CA SER A 49 2.68 -8.96 3.63
C SER A 49 3.52 -9.90 4.52
N ASP A 50 4.73 -9.48 4.90
CA ASP A 50 5.61 -10.13 5.88
C ASP A 50 5.42 -9.50 7.27
#